data_AF-A0A382Q642-F1
#
_entry.id   AF-A0A382Q642-F1
#
_cell.length_a   1.000
_cell.length_b   1.000
_cell.length_c   1.000
_cell.angle_alpha   90.00
_cell.angle_beta   90.00
_cell.angle_gamma   90.00
#
_symmetry.space_group_name_H-M   'P 1'
#
loop_
_entity.id
_entity.type
_entity.pdbx_description
1 polymer ?
#
loop_
_entity_poly.entity_id
_entity_poly.type
_entity_poly.pdbx_seq_one_letter_code
_entity_poly.pdbx_strand_id
1 'polypeptide(L)'
;MLRIPSHLEKTKEVTVTKEELISFESEVKARYENGEIPAPVHLSKGNEDELIEVFQYVHEDDWVYSAWRNHYHALLHGFDRQQLMDDIVEGRSMATSSNVHKFYSSAIVGGIIPIALGTAGALKRKDSDRRVWCFIGDMTFETGVFHESYKYANNFELPLQFVVEDNNLSV
;
A
#
# COMPACT_ATOMS: atom_id res chain seq x y z
N MET A 1 -1.12 18.12 -1.33
CA MET A 1 -0.52 18.24 -2.67
C MET A 1 0.52 17.14 -2.83
N LEU A 2 0.39 16.29 -3.85
CA LEU A 2 1.32 15.19 -4.13
C LEU A 2 2.75 15.71 -4.37
N ARG A 3 3.74 15.01 -3.82
CA ARG A 3 5.16 15.32 -3.99
C ARG A 3 5.91 14.04 -4.36
N ILE A 4 6.32 13.95 -5.62
CA ILE A 4 7.16 12.85 -6.12
C ILE A 4 8.62 13.30 -6.09
N PRO A 5 9.52 12.58 -5.40
CA PRO A 5 10.96 12.85 -5.46
C PRO A 5 11.50 12.82 -6.90
N SER A 6 12.34 13.80 -7.26
CA SER A 6 12.87 13.96 -8.62
C SER A 6 13.81 12.85 -9.10
N HIS A 7 14.28 11.99 -8.19
CA HIS A 7 15.15 10.86 -8.49
C HIS A 7 14.38 9.59 -8.88
N LEU A 8 13.04 9.60 -8.80
CA LEU A 8 12.20 8.48 -9.20
C LEU A 8 11.86 8.58 -10.69
N GLU A 9 11.92 7.43 -11.36
CA GLU A 9 11.57 7.29 -12.77
C GLU A 9 10.29 6.47 -12.91
N LYS A 10 9.45 6.81 -13.89
CA LYS A 10 8.25 6.02 -14.18
C LYS A 10 8.66 4.63 -14.66
N THR A 11 8.07 3.60 -14.07
CA THR A 11 8.40 2.20 -14.34
C THR A 11 7.35 1.50 -15.20
N LYS A 12 6.10 2.00 -15.19
CA LYS A 12 4.98 1.47 -15.94
C LYS A 12 3.97 2.55 -16.27
N GLU A 13 3.01 2.22 -17.13
CA GLU A 13 1.77 2.96 -17.32
C GLU A 13 0.64 2.22 -16.58
N VAL A 14 0.06 2.85 -15.56
CA VAL A 14 -1.08 2.30 -14.82
C VAL A 14 -2.32 2.34 -15.71
N THR A 15 -2.89 1.17 -15.99
CA THR A 15 -4.10 1.02 -16.80
C THR A 15 -5.39 1.06 -15.98
N VAL A 16 -5.31 0.85 -14.67
CA VAL A 16 -6.47 0.90 -13.77
C VAL A 16 -6.95 2.34 -13.64
N THR A 17 -8.22 2.55 -13.94
CA THR A 17 -8.86 3.87 -13.93
C THR A 17 -9.42 4.25 -12.57
N LYS A 18 -9.59 5.55 -12.35
CA LYS A 18 -10.27 6.10 -11.17
C LYS A 18 -11.68 5.51 -11.00
N GLU A 19 -12.40 5.36 -12.09
CA GLU A 19 -13.76 4.82 -12.11
C GLU A 19 -13.78 3.34 -11.68
N GLU A 20 -12.78 2.54 -12.09
CA GLU A 20 -12.66 1.15 -11.67
C GLU A 20 -12.38 1.00 -10.18
N LEU A 21 -11.50 1.86 -9.63
CA LEU A 21 -11.20 1.94 -8.20
C LEU A 21 -12.47 2.28 -7.40
N ILE A 22 -13.14 3.37 -7.75
CA ILE A 22 -14.38 3.81 -7.09
C ILE A 22 -15.47 2.74 -7.20
N SER A 23 -15.61 2.12 -8.38
CA SER A 23 -16.57 1.04 -8.61
C SER A 23 -16.29 -0.18 -7.72
N PHE A 24 -15.01 -0.53 -7.53
CA PHE A 24 -14.62 -1.63 -6.63
C PHE A 24 -15.07 -1.39 -5.19
N GLU A 25 -14.67 -0.26 -4.61
CA GLU A 25 -15.01 0.03 -3.22
C GLU A 25 -16.51 0.32 -3.03
N SER A 26 -17.21 0.79 -4.08
CA SER A 26 -18.68 0.89 -4.07
C SER A 26 -19.36 -0.48 -3.96
N GLU A 27 -18.83 -1.50 -4.64
CA GLU A 27 -19.30 -2.88 -4.50
C GLU A 27 -18.97 -3.45 -3.12
N VAL A 28 -17.73 -3.25 -2.62
CA VAL A 28 -17.34 -3.66 -1.25
C VAL A 28 -18.29 -3.05 -0.22
N LYS A 29 -18.58 -1.75 -0.34
CA LYS A 29 -19.53 -1.04 0.52
C LYS A 29 -20.91 -1.69 0.49
N ALA A 30 -21.45 -1.97 -0.70
CA ALA A 30 -22.78 -2.57 -0.85
C ALA A 30 -22.85 -3.95 -0.18
N ARG A 31 -21.84 -4.81 -0.38
CA ARG A 31 -21.76 -6.14 0.24
C ARG A 31 -21.61 -6.05 1.76
N TYR A 32 -20.82 -5.11 2.27
CA TYR A 32 -20.69 -4.87 3.70
C TYR A 32 -22.04 -4.43 4.32
N GLU A 33 -22.73 -3.48 3.68
CA GLU A 33 -24.04 -3.00 4.12
C GLU A 33 -25.14 -4.07 4.05
N ASN A 34 -25.02 -5.04 3.14
CA ASN A 34 -25.88 -6.21 3.06
C ASN A 34 -25.57 -7.30 4.11
N GLY A 35 -24.49 -7.13 4.89
CA GLY A 35 -24.05 -8.12 5.89
C GLY A 35 -23.36 -9.35 5.29
N GLU A 36 -22.89 -9.27 4.04
CA GLU A 36 -22.16 -10.37 3.38
C GLU A 36 -20.71 -10.47 3.87
N ILE A 37 -20.14 -9.38 4.40
CA ILE A 37 -18.75 -9.30 4.85
C ILE A 37 -18.73 -9.35 6.39
N PRO A 38 -18.14 -10.37 7.02
CA PRO A 38 -18.21 -10.57 8.47
C PRO A 38 -17.18 -9.75 9.27
N ALA A 39 -16.28 -9.03 8.60
CA ALA A 39 -15.14 -8.34 9.19
C ALA A 39 -15.05 -6.87 8.76
N PRO A 40 -14.36 -6.00 9.52
CA PRO A 40 -14.24 -4.58 9.19
C PRO A 40 -13.64 -4.33 7.80
N VAL A 41 -14.14 -3.30 7.12
CA VAL A 41 -13.62 -2.78 5.86
C VAL A 41 -13.22 -1.32 6.00
N HIS A 42 -12.18 -0.89 5.30
CA HIS A 42 -11.71 0.49 5.29
C HIS A 42 -11.54 0.94 3.84
N LEU A 43 -12.39 1.89 3.43
CA LEU A 43 -12.45 2.39 2.07
C LEU A 43 -11.51 3.60 1.90
N SER A 44 -10.91 3.72 0.73
CA SER A 44 -9.80 4.63 0.39
C SER A 44 -10.26 5.91 -0.32
N LYS A 45 -11.51 5.93 -0.81
CA LYS A 45 -12.11 7.04 -1.59
C LYS A 45 -11.51 8.43 -1.33
N GLY A 46 -11.11 9.11 -2.40
CA GLY A 46 -10.65 10.50 -2.39
C GLY A 46 -9.15 10.71 -2.60
N ASN A 47 -8.38 9.65 -2.81
CA ASN A 47 -6.95 9.69 -3.15
C ASN A 47 -6.63 8.92 -4.46
N GLU A 48 -7.63 8.67 -5.31
CA GLU A 48 -7.48 7.84 -6.50
C GLU A 48 -6.42 8.39 -7.45
N ASP A 49 -6.49 9.69 -7.76
CA ASP A 49 -5.60 10.33 -8.73
C ASP A 49 -4.15 10.34 -8.22
N GLU A 50 -3.95 10.60 -6.92
CA GLU A 50 -2.64 10.56 -6.28
C GLU A 50 -2.05 9.15 -6.26
N LEU A 51 -2.84 8.14 -5.90
CA LEU A 51 -2.37 6.75 -5.90
C LEU A 51 -2.07 6.26 -7.31
N ILE A 52 -2.91 6.56 -8.30
CA ILE A 52 -2.65 6.22 -9.71
C ILE A 52 -1.30 6.82 -10.14
N GLU A 53 -1.03 8.09 -9.85
CA GLU A 53 0.24 8.73 -10.21
C GLU A 53 1.43 8.11 -9.46
N VAL A 54 1.31 7.84 -8.16
CA VAL A 54 2.39 7.18 -7.38
C VAL A 54 2.71 5.80 -7.95
N PHE A 55 1.69 5.02 -8.30
CA PHE A 55 1.88 3.66 -8.83
C PHE A 55 2.49 3.62 -10.24
N GLN A 56 2.59 4.74 -10.96
CA GLN A 56 3.41 4.83 -12.18
C GLN A 56 4.91 4.57 -11.89
N TYR A 57 5.36 4.84 -10.65
CA TYR A 57 6.74 4.70 -10.21
C TYR A 57 7.01 3.36 -9.49
N VAL A 58 5.96 2.59 -9.18
CA VAL A 58 6.06 1.30 -8.49
C VAL A 58 6.21 0.17 -9.53
N HIS A 59 7.38 -0.45 -9.59
CA HIS A 59 7.60 -1.57 -10.50
C HIS A 59 6.78 -2.79 -10.07
N GLU A 60 6.37 -3.64 -11.02
CA GLU A 60 5.59 -4.87 -10.74
C GLU A 60 6.30 -5.83 -9.77
N ASP A 61 7.63 -5.81 -9.79
CA ASP A 61 8.51 -6.61 -8.94
C ASP A 61 8.98 -5.92 -7.66
N ASP A 62 8.58 -4.67 -7.41
CA ASP A 62 8.85 -4.02 -6.13
C ASP A 62 7.97 -4.61 -5.03
N TRP A 63 8.39 -4.48 -3.78
CA TRP A 63 7.53 -4.84 -2.65
C TRP A 63 6.62 -3.67 -2.25
N VAL A 64 5.33 -3.94 -2.05
CA VAL A 64 4.36 -2.96 -1.53
C VAL A 64 3.87 -3.37 -0.15
N TYR A 65 4.09 -2.48 0.81
CA TYR A 65 3.61 -2.57 2.18
C TYR A 65 2.54 -1.50 2.38
N SER A 66 1.33 -1.91 2.77
CA SER A 66 0.20 -1.00 3.00
C SER A 66 -0.46 -1.25 4.35
N ALA A 67 -1.10 -0.23 4.91
CA ALA A 67 -1.93 -0.40 6.11
C ALA A 67 -3.19 -1.21 5.78
N TRP A 68 -4.14 -1.32 6.71
CA TRP A 68 -5.40 -2.03 6.49
C TRP A 68 -6.31 -1.39 5.42
N ARG A 69 -6.08 -0.13 5.03
CA ARG A 69 -6.75 0.56 3.92
C ARG A 69 -5.99 0.31 2.61
N ASN A 70 -6.12 -0.90 2.07
CA ASN A 70 -5.20 -1.43 1.05
C ASN A 70 -5.83 -1.72 -0.32
N HIS A 71 -7.14 -1.56 -0.51
CA HIS A 71 -7.83 -2.08 -1.71
C HIS A 71 -7.29 -1.46 -3.00
N TYR A 72 -7.16 -0.13 -3.04
CA TYR A 72 -6.59 0.55 -4.21
C TYR A 72 -5.12 0.17 -4.43
N HIS A 73 -4.33 0.06 -3.36
CA HIS A 73 -2.95 -0.38 -3.44
C HIS A 73 -2.83 -1.78 -4.09
N ALA A 74 -3.68 -2.72 -3.70
CA ALA A 74 -3.68 -4.07 -4.25
C ALA A 74 -4.07 -4.07 -5.74
N LEU A 75 -5.15 -3.38 -6.13
CA LEU A 75 -5.58 -3.27 -7.53
C LEU A 75 -4.50 -2.62 -8.41
N LEU A 76 -3.91 -1.52 -7.95
CA LEU A 76 -2.83 -0.82 -8.67
C LEU A 76 -1.52 -1.62 -8.75
N HIS A 77 -1.35 -2.60 -7.85
CA HIS A 77 -0.25 -3.56 -7.86
C HIS A 77 -0.59 -4.88 -8.58
N GLY A 78 -1.68 -4.91 -9.34
CA GLY A 78 -2.00 -5.99 -10.27
C GLY A 78 -2.74 -7.17 -9.67
N PHE A 79 -3.34 -7.03 -8.48
CA PHE A 79 -4.26 -8.04 -7.98
C PHE A 79 -5.46 -8.18 -8.91
N ASP A 80 -5.91 -9.42 -9.13
CA ASP A 80 -7.17 -9.67 -9.81
C ASP A 80 -8.35 -9.13 -8.99
N ARG A 81 -9.21 -8.37 -9.67
CA ARG A 81 -10.36 -7.70 -9.04
C ARG A 81 -11.30 -8.69 -8.36
N GLN A 82 -11.62 -9.80 -9.04
CA GLN A 82 -12.59 -10.77 -8.51
C GLN A 82 -11.99 -11.52 -7.33
N GLN A 83 -10.74 -11.98 -7.44
CA GLN A 83 -10.04 -12.64 -6.34
C GLN A 83 -9.96 -11.74 -5.10
N LEU A 84 -9.64 -10.46 -5.27
CA LEU A 84 -9.59 -9.51 -4.16
C LEU A 84 -10.97 -9.32 -3.52
N MET A 85 -12.04 -9.25 -4.31
CA MET A 85 -13.42 -9.19 -3.79
C MET A 85 -13.78 -10.45 -3.00
N ASP A 86 -13.45 -11.64 -3.53
CA ASP A 86 -13.74 -12.91 -2.87
C ASP A 86 -13.02 -13.01 -1.51
N ASP A 87 -11.74 -12.60 -1.46
CA ASP A 87 -10.97 -12.54 -0.20
C ASP A 87 -11.58 -11.55 0.80
N ILE A 88 -12.05 -10.39 0.33
CA ILE A 88 -12.73 -9.39 1.16
C ILE A 88 -14.03 -9.96 1.74
N VAL A 89 -14.83 -10.67 0.93
CA VAL A 89 -16.10 -11.30 1.35
C VAL A 89 -15.86 -12.38 2.41
N GLU A 90 -14.74 -13.10 2.34
CA GLU A 90 -14.31 -14.03 3.38
C GLU A 90 -13.77 -13.34 4.65
N GLY A 91 -13.78 -12.02 4.71
CA GLY A 91 -13.35 -11.23 5.86
C GLY A 91 -11.85 -10.90 5.88
N ARG A 92 -11.14 -11.07 4.76
CA ARG A 92 -9.68 -10.83 4.66
C ARG A 92 -9.31 -9.43 4.18
N SER A 93 -10.25 -8.49 4.22
CA SER A 93 -10.10 -7.10 3.77
C SER A 93 -8.88 -6.36 4.33
N MET A 94 -8.55 -6.57 5.60
CA MET A 94 -7.42 -5.90 6.28
C MET A 94 -6.13 -6.74 6.29
N ALA A 95 -6.12 -7.89 5.62
CA ALA A 95 -5.02 -8.86 5.64
C ALA A 95 -4.56 -9.27 4.23
N THR A 96 -4.94 -8.51 3.19
CA THR A 96 -4.52 -8.70 1.80
C THR A 96 -2.99 -8.82 1.72
N SER A 97 -2.49 -9.99 1.34
CA SER A 97 -1.07 -10.27 1.22
C SER A 97 -0.82 -11.32 0.14
N SER A 98 0.25 -11.17 -0.63
CA SER A 98 0.63 -12.11 -1.68
C SER A 98 2.13 -12.08 -1.90
N ASN A 99 2.77 -13.24 -1.87
CA ASN A 99 4.17 -13.37 -2.26
C ASN A 99 4.35 -13.25 -3.79
N VAL A 100 3.32 -13.59 -4.57
CA VAL A 100 3.35 -13.48 -6.03
C VAL A 100 3.36 -12.01 -6.44
N HIS A 101 2.44 -11.23 -5.89
CA HIS A 101 2.40 -9.78 -6.10
C HIS A 101 3.35 -9.01 -5.17
N LYS A 102 4.18 -9.66 -4.36
CA LYS A 102 5.10 -8.98 -3.41
C LYS A 102 4.40 -7.89 -2.57
N PHE A 103 3.21 -8.22 -2.08
CA PHE A 103 2.33 -7.31 -1.38
C PHE A 103 2.08 -7.79 0.03
N TYR A 104 2.12 -6.89 1.00
CA TYR A 104 1.80 -7.18 2.40
C TYR A 104 0.98 -6.05 3.01
N SER A 105 -0.05 -6.42 3.76
CA SER A 105 -0.80 -5.47 4.59
C SER A 105 -0.97 -5.95 6.02
N SER A 106 -1.20 -5.00 6.93
CA SER A 106 -1.45 -5.29 8.34
C SER A 106 -2.43 -4.30 8.95
N ALA A 107 -3.25 -4.80 9.88
CA ALA A 107 -4.14 -4.01 10.72
C ALA A 107 -3.45 -3.36 11.94
N ILE A 108 -2.16 -3.65 12.17
CA ILE A 108 -1.39 -3.06 13.26
C ILE A 108 -0.80 -1.73 12.79
N VAL A 109 -1.19 -0.63 13.45
CA VAL A 109 -0.64 0.72 13.20
C VAL A 109 0.88 0.70 13.34
N GLY A 110 1.59 1.11 12.30
CA GLY A 110 3.06 1.08 12.24
C GLY A 110 3.68 -0.32 12.12
N GLY A 111 2.90 -1.40 12.19
CA GLY A 111 3.41 -2.78 12.16
C GLY A 111 4.10 -3.16 10.86
N ILE A 112 3.71 -2.55 9.74
CA ILE A 112 4.33 -2.80 8.43
C ILE A 112 5.73 -2.17 8.29
N ILE A 113 6.03 -1.10 9.05
CA ILE A 113 7.25 -0.31 8.91
C ILE A 113 8.52 -1.13 9.16
N PRO A 114 8.69 -1.82 10.32
CA PRO A 114 9.89 -2.60 10.56
C PRO A 114 10.01 -3.80 9.62
N ILE A 115 8.89 -4.33 9.12
CA ILE A 115 8.88 -5.42 8.15
C ILE A 115 9.39 -4.92 6.79
N ALA A 116 8.87 -3.77 6.32
CA ALA A 116 9.34 -3.11 5.10
C ALA A 116 10.85 -2.78 5.18
N LEU A 117 11.32 -2.30 6.34
CA LEU A 117 12.74 -2.06 6.61
C LEU A 117 13.58 -3.35 6.48
N GLY A 118 13.12 -4.44 7.07
CA GLY A 118 13.78 -5.74 6.97
C GLY A 118 13.87 -6.25 5.53
N THR A 119 12.78 -6.11 4.76
CA THR A 119 12.74 -6.47 3.34
C THR A 119 13.70 -5.62 2.51
N ALA A 120 13.74 -4.30 2.73
CA ALA A 120 14.69 -3.43 2.03
C ALA A 120 16.15 -3.79 2.36
N GLY A 121 16.43 -4.14 3.62
CA GLY A 121 17.73 -4.67 4.04
C GLY A 121 18.08 -5.99 3.35
N ALA A 122 17.10 -6.87 3.12
CA ALA A 122 17.29 -8.11 2.37
C ALA A 122 17.55 -7.86 0.87
N LEU A 123 16.83 -6.92 0.24
CA LEU A 123 17.07 -6.52 -1.15
C LEU A 123 18.48 -5.96 -1.33
N LYS A 124 18.92 -5.06 -0.43
CA LYS A 124 20.30 -4.52 -0.46
C LYS A 124 21.36 -5.60 -0.34
N ARG A 125 21.20 -6.57 0.58
CA ARG A 125 22.13 -7.69 0.75
C ARG A 125 22.20 -8.63 -0.46
N LYS A 126 21.19 -8.61 -1.32
CA LYS A 126 21.11 -9.42 -2.54
C LYS A 126 21.53 -8.65 -3.79
N ASP A 127 22.02 -7.42 -3.64
CA ASP A 127 22.32 -6.50 -4.75
C ASP A 127 21.15 -6.38 -5.74
N SER A 128 19.93 -6.40 -5.21
CA SER A 128 18.72 -6.26 -6.02
C SER A 128 18.55 -4.81 -6.47
N ASP A 129 18.10 -4.64 -7.70
CA ASP A 129 17.69 -3.36 -8.29
C ASP A 129 16.23 -2.99 -7.96
N ARG A 130 15.53 -3.83 -7.17
CA ARG A 130 14.15 -3.61 -6.73
C ARG A 130 14.10 -2.80 -5.44
N ARG A 131 12.94 -2.22 -5.16
CA ARG A 131 12.71 -1.39 -3.97
C ARG A 131 11.51 -1.85 -3.16
N VAL A 132 11.39 -1.28 -1.97
CA VAL A 132 10.23 -1.43 -1.09
C VAL A 132 9.49 -0.11 -1.01
N TRP A 133 8.18 -0.14 -1.20
CA TRP A 133 7.26 0.98 -1.00
C TRP A 133 6.44 0.73 0.25
N CYS A 134 6.47 1.66 1.20
CA CYS A 134 5.76 1.55 2.47
C CYS A 134 4.77 2.72 2.62
N PHE A 135 3.49 2.42 2.41
CA PHE A 135 2.37 3.35 2.49
C PHE A 135 1.85 3.42 3.92
N ILE A 136 1.88 4.63 4.51
CA ILE A 136 1.49 4.88 5.90
C ILE A 136 0.60 6.12 6.00
N GLY A 137 -0.25 6.20 7.01
CA GLY A 137 -1.02 7.41 7.30
C GLY A 137 -0.18 8.51 7.97
N ASP A 138 -0.70 9.74 7.95
CA ASP A 138 -0.18 10.93 8.64
C ASP A 138 0.15 10.68 10.12
N MET A 139 -0.77 10.11 10.91
CA MET A 139 -0.48 9.88 12.33
C MET A 139 0.52 8.74 12.54
N THR A 140 0.59 7.78 11.60
CA THR A 140 1.61 6.71 11.65
C THR A 140 3.01 7.29 11.37
N PHE A 141 3.12 8.30 10.52
CA PHE A 141 4.37 9.02 10.25
C PHE A 141 4.94 9.71 11.51
N GLU A 142 4.08 10.14 12.44
CA GLU A 142 4.51 10.75 13.72
C GLU A 142 4.94 9.74 14.80
N THR A 143 4.92 8.43 14.49
CA THR A 143 5.27 7.39 15.47
C THR A 143 6.77 7.20 15.62
N GLY A 144 7.20 6.80 16.83
CA GLY A 144 8.61 6.48 17.10
C GLY A 144 9.18 5.40 16.15
N VAL A 145 8.37 4.38 15.82
CA VAL A 145 8.78 3.30 14.89
C VAL A 145 9.06 3.83 13.48
N PHE A 146 8.31 4.83 13.01
CA PHE A 146 8.61 5.50 11.75
C PHE A 146 9.96 6.22 11.85
N HIS A 147 10.16 7.07 12.86
CA HIS A 147 11.39 7.86 12.99
C HIS A 147 12.64 6.98 13.12
N GLU A 148 12.57 5.90 13.89
CA GLU A 148 13.67 4.95 14.03
C GLU A 148 13.99 4.25 12.71
N SER A 149 12.95 3.76 12.02
CA SER A 149 13.11 3.02 10.76
C SER A 149 13.57 3.93 9.61
N TYR A 150 13.04 5.15 9.52
CA TYR A 150 13.45 6.15 8.54
C TYR A 150 14.91 6.54 8.71
N LYS A 151 15.34 6.82 9.96
CA LYS A 151 16.73 7.12 10.27
C LYS A 151 17.66 5.95 9.89
N TYR A 152 17.27 4.73 10.22
CA TYR A 152 18.04 3.53 9.87
C TYR A 152 18.13 3.36 8.35
N ALA A 153 17.00 3.43 7.64
CA ALA A 153 16.96 3.29 6.19
C ALA A 153 17.88 4.28 5.47
N ASN A 154 17.89 5.55 5.90
CA ASN A 154 18.76 6.57 5.34
C ASN A 154 20.24 6.34 5.66
N ASN A 155 20.58 6.06 6.92
CA ASN A 155 21.97 5.83 7.32
C ASN A 155 22.62 4.64 6.61
N PHE A 156 21.81 3.63 6.27
CA PHE A 156 22.24 2.44 5.58
C PHE A 156 21.87 2.44 4.10
N GLU A 157 21.41 3.57 3.53
CA GLU A 157 21.01 3.71 2.13
C GLU A 157 20.20 2.50 1.63
N LEU A 158 19.14 2.16 2.37
CA LEU A 158 18.27 1.04 2.02
C LEU A 158 17.33 1.43 0.87
N PRO A 159 16.97 0.48 -0.02
CA PRO A 159 16.01 0.73 -1.10
C PRO A 159 14.56 0.74 -0.56
N LEU A 160 14.26 1.67 0.35
CA LEU A 160 12.96 1.83 1.00
C LEU A 160 12.42 3.23 0.75
N GLN A 161 11.24 3.30 0.13
CA GLN A 161 10.49 4.53 -0.10
C GLN A 161 9.25 4.54 0.79
N PHE A 162 9.17 5.52 1.69
CA PHE A 162 7.94 5.80 2.43
C PHE A 162 7.00 6.68 1.61
N VAL A 163 5.71 6.38 1.65
CA VAL A 163 4.64 7.21 1.08
C VAL A 163 3.68 7.55 2.22
N VAL A 164 3.57 8.84 2.54
CA VAL A 164 2.68 9.33 3.60
C VAL A 164 1.36 9.76 2.98
N GLU A 165 0.29 9.05 3.30
CA GLU A 165 -1.07 9.33 2.89
C GLU A 165 -1.76 10.22 3.93
N ASP A 166 -1.59 11.53 3.78
CA ASP A 166 -2.20 12.53 4.65
C ASP A 166 -3.65 12.82 4.22
N ASN A 167 -4.60 12.35 5.03
CA ASN A 167 -6.03 12.57 4.87
C ASN A 167 -6.61 13.52 5.96
N ASN A 168 -5.76 14.18 6.75
CA ASN A 168 -6.11 15.04 7.89
C ASN A 168 -6.97 14.36 8.98
N LEU A 169 -6.99 13.03 9.07
CA LEU A 169 -7.86 12.28 9.98
C LEU A 169 -7.17 11.02 10.54
N SER A 170 -7.16 10.90 11.86
CA SER A 170 -6.78 9.68 12.57
C SER A 170 -7.87 9.32 13.59
N VAL A 171 -8.31 8.06 13.58
CA VAL A 171 -9.39 7.54 14.44
C VAL A 171 -8.98 6.26 15.15
#